data_AF-A0A821P1N8-F1
#
_entry.id   AF-A0A821P1N8-F1
#
_cell.length_a   1.000
_cell.length_b   1.000
_cell.length_c   1.000
_cell.angle_alpha   90.00
_cell.angle_beta   90.00
_cell.angle_gamma   90.00
#
_symmetry.space_group_name_H-M   'P 1'
#
loop_
_entity.id
_entity.type
_entity.pdbx_description
1 polymer ?
#
loop_
_entity_poly.entity_id
_entity_poly.type
_entity_poly.pdbx_seq_one_letter_code
_entity_poly.pdbx_strand_id
1 'polypeptide(L)'
;MRQKYDKSFAIALSNIAKGTMTLEDINLLKSRIVSTESLEMIEDAIMVFRSNAEVDAYNTKILASLNTEGATANAYDFCVGDELASIKEKVLSNVKNLKTTETYGLPLKI
;
A
#
# COMPACT_ATOMS: atom_id res chain seq x y z
N MET A 1 -4.38 25.07 -4.40
CA MET A 1 -5.29 23.97 -4.81
C MET A 1 -4.65 23.20 -5.95
N ARG A 2 -4.75 21.86 -5.92
CA ARG A 2 -4.10 20.96 -6.89
C ARG A 2 -4.52 21.24 -8.34
N GLN A 3 -5.81 21.49 -8.60
CA GLN A 3 -6.36 21.76 -9.93
C GLN A 3 -6.67 23.25 -10.17
N LYS A 4 -5.80 24.17 -9.69
CA LYS A 4 -6.08 25.63 -9.67
C LYS A 4 -6.52 26.22 -11.01
N TYR A 5 -5.96 25.74 -12.11
CA TYR A 5 -6.15 26.32 -13.45
C TYR A 5 -7.30 25.70 -14.25
N ASP A 6 -7.94 24.64 -13.74
CA ASP A 6 -9.08 24.00 -14.38
C ASP A 6 -10.24 23.85 -13.40
N LYS A 7 -11.03 24.93 -13.31
CA LYS A 7 -12.22 24.98 -12.46
C LYS A 7 -13.24 23.91 -12.84
N SER A 8 -13.40 23.64 -14.13
CA SER A 8 -14.39 22.65 -14.62
C SER A 8 -14.04 21.24 -14.17
N PHE A 9 -12.75 20.88 -14.26
CA PHE A 9 -12.25 19.61 -13.81
C PHE A 9 -12.27 19.48 -12.28
N ALA A 10 -11.92 20.55 -11.55
CA ALA A 10 -12.01 20.57 -10.10
C ALA A 10 -13.44 20.33 -9.58
N ILE A 11 -14.45 20.89 -10.27
CA ILE A 11 -15.87 20.66 -9.96
C ILE A 11 -16.24 19.21 -10.25
N ALA A 12 -15.88 18.68 -11.43
CA ALA A 12 -16.17 17.30 -11.79
C ALA A 12 -15.59 16.30 -10.77
N LEU A 13 -14.34 16.49 -10.33
CA LEU A 13 -13.71 15.68 -9.28
C LEU A 13 -14.44 15.80 -7.94
N SER A 14 -14.91 16.99 -7.59
CA SER A 14 -15.68 17.21 -6.37
C SER A 14 -17.04 16.49 -6.41
N ASN A 15 -17.69 16.46 -7.57
CA ASN A 15 -18.96 15.75 -7.77
C ASN A 15 -18.77 14.23 -7.76
N ILE A 16 -17.64 13.72 -8.30
CA ILE A 16 -17.25 12.31 -8.14
C ILE A 16 -17.17 11.95 -6.66
N ALA A 17 -16.45 12.74 -5.86
CA ALA A 17 -16.26 12.46 -4.44
C ALA A 17 -17.57 12.46 -3.64
N LYS A 18 -18.57 13.25 -4.07
CA LYS A 18 -19.90 13.31 -3.47
C LYS A 18 -20.87 12.26 -4.01
N GLY A 19 -20.52 11.56 -5.09
CA GLY A 19 -21.41 10.64 -5.80
C GLY A 19 -22.53 11.33 -6.58
N THR A 20 -22.38 12.61 -6.93
CA THR A 20 -23.40 13.44 -7.59
C THR A 20 -22.98 13.88 -9.00
N MET A 21 -22.33 13.00 -9.75
CA MET A 21 -21.82 13.32 -11.09
C MET A 21 -22.95 13.65 -12.07
N THR A 22 -22.77 14.69 -12.87
CA THR A 22 -23.66 14.97 -14.02
C THR A 22 -23.17 14.26 -15.29
N LEU A 23 -23.98 14.30 -16.34
CA LEU A 23 -23.58 13.75 -17.64
C LEU A 23 -22.39 14.52 -18.24
N GLU A 24 -22.33 15.83 -18.01
CA GLU A 24 -21.22 16.68 -18.42
C GLU A 24 -19.93 16.29 -17.69
N ASP A 25 -19.99 16.02 -16.39
CA ASP A 25 -18.83 15.54 -15.61
C ASP A 25 -18.29 14.22 -16.18
N ILE A 26 -19.19 13.27 -16.50
CA ILE A 26 -18.82 11.97 -17.10
C ILE A 26 -18.17 12.16 -18.46
N ASN A 27 -18.77 12.99 -19.33
CA ASN A 27 -18.25 13.27 -20.66
C ASN A 27 -16.89 13.97 -20.59
N LEU A 28 -16.74 14.91 -19.65
CA LEU A 28 -15.47 15.57 -19.38
C LEU A 28 -14.40 14.51 -19.08
N LEU A 29 -14.60 13.67 -18.07
CA LEU A 29 -13.62 12.64 -17.67
C LEU A 29 -13.31 11.64 -18.80
N LYS A 30 -14.35 11.17 -19.51
CA LYS A 30 -14.18 10.24 -20.63
C LYS A 30 -13.35 10.82 -21.77
N SER A 31 -13.44 12.13 -22.03
CA SER A 31 -12.63 12.74 -23.09
C SER A 31 -11.13 12.82 -22.74
N ARG A 32 -10.74 12.47 -21.51
CA ARG A 32 -9.34 12.38 -21.08
C ARG A 32 -8.83 10.94 -21.13
N ILE A 33 -9.67 10.00 -21.55
CA ILE A 33 -9.23 8.64 -21.87
C ILE A 33 -8.52 8.70 -23.21
N VAL A 34 -7.27 8.26 -23.20
CA VAL A 34 -6.31 8.31 -24.31
C VAL A 34 -5.75 6.92 -24.51
N SER A 35 -5.45 6.54 -25.76
CA SER A 35 -4.89 5.22 -26.05
C SER A 35 -3.44 5.15 -25.57
N THR A 36 -3.08 4.05 -24.93
CA THR A 36 -1.71 3.76 -24.48
C THR A 36 -0.72 3.67 -25.65
N GLU A 37 -1.21 3.41 -26.87
CA GLU A 37 -0.38 3.34 -28.08
C GLU A 37 -0.08 4.72 -28.69
N SER A 38 -0.85 5.74 -28.32
CA SER A 38 -0.82 7.08 -28.93
C SER A 38 -0.02 8.11 -28.14
N LEU A 39 0.55 7.72 -27.01
CA LEU A 39 1.25 8.63 -26.11
C LEU A 39 2.74 8.36 -26.12
N GLU A 40 3.47 9.16 -26.89
CA GLU A 40 4.91 9.39 -26.71
C GLU A 40 5.23 9.96 -25.30
N MET A 41 4.22 10.42 -24.56
CA MET A 41 4.36 11.07 -23.24
C MET A 41 4.17 10.15 -22.01
N ILE A 42 4.16 8.81 -22.18
CA ILE A 42 4.03 7.90 -21.02
C ILE A 42 5.34 7.82 -20.20
N GLU A 43 6.49 8.18 -20.78
CA GLU A 43 7.79 8.01 -20.10
C GLU A 43 7.84 8.65 -18.70
N ASP A 44 7.16 9.79 -18.50
CA ASP A 44 7.14 10.52 -17.22
C ASP A 44 5.84 10.35 -16.41
N ALA A 45 4.87 9.57 -16.91
CA ALA A 45 3.57 9.43 -16.27
C ALA A 45 3.57 8.39 -15.14
N ILE A 46 3.05 8.75 -13.97
CA ILE A 46 2.82 7.79 -12.88
C ILE A 46 1.58 6.96 -13.20
N MET A 47 1.77 5.65 -13.34
CA MET A 47 0.69 4.70 -13.56
C MET A 47 0.05 4.28 -12.24
N VAL A 48 -1.27 4.37 -12.15
CA VAL A 48 -2.05 4.03 -10.95
C VAL A 48 -2.89 2.79 -11.24
N PHE A 49 -2.75 1.77 -10.39
CA PHE A 49 -3.46 0.50 -10.51
C PHE A 49 -4.37 0.24 -9.30
N ARG A 50 -5.26 -0.74 -9.43
CA ARG A 50 -6.22 -1.08 -8.37
C ARG A 50 -5.59 -1.92 -7.25
N SER A 51 -4.58 -2.72 -7.57
CA SER A 51 -3.95 -3.66 -6.63
C SER A 51 -2.43 -3.61 -6.71
N ASN A 52 -1.77 -3.98 -5.61
CA ASN A 52 -0.31 -4.10 -5.56
C ASN A 52 0.21 -5.14 -6.55
N ALA A 53 -0.51 -6.25 -6.75
CA ALA A 53 -0.12 -7.26 -7.73
C ALA A 53 -0.04 -6.72 -9.16
N GLU A 54 -0.96 -5.82 -9.55
CA GLU A 54 -0.91 -5.14 -10.85
C GLU A 54 0.27 -4.15 -10.92
N VAL A 55 0.54 -3.43 -9.83
CA VAL A 55 1.71 -2.54 -9.71
C VAL A 55 3.01 -3.34 -9.89
N ASP A 56 3.16 -4.45 -9.17
CA ASP A 56 4.35 -5.29 -9.22
C ASP A 56 4.56 -5.89 -10.61
N ALA A 57 3.49 -6.38 -11.25
CA ALA A 57 3.54 -6.91 -12.60
C ALA A 57 3.96 -5.83 -13.62
N TYR A 58 3.38 -4.63 -13.54
CA TYR A 58 3.74 -3.52 -14.42
C TYR A 58 5.19 -3.08 -14.21
N ASN A 59 5.59 -2.83 -12.96
CA ASN A 59 6.94 -2.36 -12.63
C ASN A 59 8.00 -3.39 -13.02
N THR A 60 7.76 -4.68 -12.79
CA THR A 60 8.67 -5.76 -13.22
C THR A 60 8.85 -5.75 -14.74
N LYS A 61 7.75 -5.59 -15.50
CA LYS A 61 7.79 -5.53 -16.96
C LYS A 61 8.59 -4.32 -17.46
N ILE A 62 8.37 -3.14 -16.88
CA ILE A 62 9.07 -1.91 -17.27
C ILE A 62 10.56 -2.00 -16.92
N LEU A 63 10.91 -2.42 -15.70
CA LEU A 63 12.31 -2.60 -15.29
C LEU A 63 13.06 -3.58 -16.20
N ALA A 64 12.42 -4.69 -16.58
CA ALA A 64 13.00 -5.67 -17.49
C ALA A 64 13.19 -5.15 -18.94
N SER A 65 12.48 -4.09 -19.33
CA SER A 65 12.61 -3.46 -20.65
C SER A 65 13.75 -2.45 -20.75
N LEU A 66 14.31 -2.00 -19.62
CA LEU A 66 15.41 -1.04 -19.58
C LEU A 66 16.72 -1.73 -19.95
N ASN A 67 17.44 -1.20 -20.94
CA ASN A 67 18.73 -1.73 -21.39
C ASN A 67 19.92 -1.15 -20.57
N THR A 68 19.75 -1.00 -19.27
CA THR A 68 20.73 -0.42 -18.35
C THR A 68 21.07 -1.39 -17.24
N GLU A 69 22.21 -1.18 -16.56
CA GLU A 69 22.58 -1.99 -15.40
C GLU A 69 21.56 -1.84 -14.27
N GLY A 70 21.11 -2.97 -13.72
CA GLY A 70 20.21 -3.01 -12.57
C GLY A 70 20.98 -3.12 -11.26
N ALA A 71 20.38 -2.63 -10.18
CA ALA A 71 20.89 -2.79 -8.82
C ALA A 71 19.78 -3.30 -7.88
N THR A 72 20.17 -4.11 -6.90
CA THR A 72 19.25 -4.62 -5.87
C THR A 72 19.68 -4.11 -4.49
N ALA A 73 18.75 -3.55 -3.73
CA ALA A 73 18.96 -3.11 -2.35
C ALA A 73 18.09 -3.95 -1.43
N ASN A 74 18.67 -5.02 -0.84
CA ASN A 74 17.94 -5.90 0.06
C ASN A 74 17.89 -5.30 1.47
N ALA A 75 16.70 -5.26 2.07
CA ALA A 75 16.54 -4.89 3.48
C ALA A 75 16.88 -6.08 4.39
N TYR A 76 17.53 -5.80 5.52
CA TYR A 76 17.85 -6.79 6.55
C TYR A 76 17.20 -6.37 7.87
N ASP A 77 16.00 -6.89 8.12
CA ASP A 77 15.24 -6.58 9.31
C ASP A 77 15.45 -7.66 10.37
N PHE A 78 15.80 -7.26 11.60
CA PHE A 78 15.88 -8.16 12.76
C PHE A 78 15.27 -7.50 13.99
N CYS A 79 14.61 -8.28 14.84
CA CYS A 79 14.11 -7.83 16.13
C CYS A 79 15.02 -8.34 17.24
N VAL A 80 15.72 -7.44 17.94
CA VAL A 80 16.44 -7.79 19.18
C VAL A 80 15.46 -7.66 20.33
N GLY A 81 14.84 -8.78 20.70
CA GLY A 81 14.23 -8.93 22.02
C GLY A 81 15.30 -9.43 22.97
N ASP A 82 15.84 -8.57 23.81
CA ASP A 82 16.80 -8.95 24.84
C ASP A 82 16.04 -9.59 26.03
N GLU A 83 15.36 -10.70 25.76
CA GLU A 83 14.97 -11.60 26.84
C GLU A 83 16.14 -12.56 27.05
N LEU A 84 16.97 -12.27 28.06
CA LEU A 84 17.77 -13.30 28.69
C LEU A 84 16.87 -14.53 28.85
N ALA A 85 17.28 -15.69 28.32
CA ALA A 85 16.51 -16.91 28.43
C ALA A 85 16.06 -17.18 29.90
N SER A 86 16.85 -16.69 30.86
CA SER A 86 16.53 -16.70 32.29
C SER A 86 15.30 -15.87 32.68
N ILE A 87 15.01 -14.74 32.03
CA ILE A 87 13.80 -13.95 32.24
C ILE A 87 12.59 -14.72 31.70
N LYS A 88 12.69 -15.30 30.50
CA LYS A 88 11.64 -16.14 29.92
C LYS A 88 11.31 -17.33 30.82
N GLU A 89 12.32 -18.03 31.32
CA GLU A 89 12.16 -19.14 32.28
C GLU A 89 11.58 -18.68 33.62
N LYS A 90 11.99 -17.50 34.11
CA LYS A 90 11.47 -16.91 35.36
C LYS A 90 10.01 -16.50 35.22
N VAL A 91 9.62 -15.89 34.10
CA VAL A 91 8.23 -15.55 33.82
C VAL A 91 7.40 -16.83 33.66
N LEU A 92 7.88 -17.82 32.89
CA LEU A 92 7.18 -19.09 32.71
C LEU A 92 7.00 -19.86 34.03
N SER A 93 8.01 -19.86 34.91
CA SER A 93 7.91 -20.49 36.23
C SER A 93 6.98 -19.72 37.17
N ASN A 94 6.97 -18.39 37.12
CA ASN A 94 6.04 -17.56 37.89
C ASN A 94 4.58 -17.77 37.45
N VAL A 95 4.32 -17.87 36.14
CA VAL A 95 2.97 -18.08 35.60
C VAL A 95 2.35 -19.40 36.10
N LYS A 96 3.15 -20.44 36.34
CA LYS A 96 2.67 -21.70 36.94
C LYS A 96 2.10 -21.55 38.35
N ASN A 97 2.49 -20.50 39.07
CA ASN A 97 2.08 -20.24 40.45
C ASN A 97 0.93 -19.23 40.55
N LEU A 98 0.50 -18.62 39.45
CA LEU A 98 -0.61 -17.68 39.41
C LEU A 98 -1.96 -18.40 39.41
N LYS A 99 -2.97 -17.80 40.03
CA LYS A 99 -4.35 -18.29 39.94
C LYS A 99 -4.88 -18.09 38.53
N THR A 100 -5.81 -18.93 38.09
CA THR A 100 -6.44 -18.83 36.77
C THR A 100 -7.09 -17.46 36.50
N THR A 101 -7.54 -16.77 37.54
CA THR A 101 -8.10 -15.42 37.47
C THR A 101 -7.03 -14.36 37.15
N GLU A 102 -5.78 -14.58 37.56
CA GLU A 102 -4.65 -13.67 37.34
C GLU A 102 -4.00 -13.89 35.97
N THR A 103 -4.26 -15.05 35.34
CA THR A 103 -3.79 -15.40 34.00
C THR A 103 -4.85 -15.17 32.92
N TYR A 104 -5.96 -14.47 33.22
CA TYR A 104 -7.08 -14.25 32.29
C TYR A 104 -7.62 -15.54 31.65
N GLY A 105 -7.60 -16.66 32.38
CA GLY A 105 -8.12 -17.93 31.90
C GLY A 105 -7.16 -18.74 31.03
N LEU A 106 -5.86 -18.41 31.01
CA LEU A 106 -4.87 -19.25 30.33
C LEU A 106 -4.79 -20.66 30.98
N PRO A 107 -4.72 -21.73 30.18
CA PRO A 107 -4.66 -23.10 30.68
C PRO A 107 -3.35 -23.36 31.42
N LEU A 108 -3.43 -23.96 32.61
CA LEU A 108 -2.28 -24.25 33.48
C LEU A 108 -1.38 -25.38 32.96
N LYS A 109 -1.75 -26.03 31.85
CA LYS A 109 -0.99 -27.07 31.15
C LYS A 109 -1.07 -26.80 29.65
N ILE A 110 0.09 -26.69 29.00
CA ILE A 110 0.26 -26.80 27.55
C ILE A 110 0.65 -28.25 27.26
#